data_AF-A0A833R6I1-F1
#
_entry.id   AF-A0A833R6I1-F1
#
_cell.length_a   1.000
_cell.length_b   1.000
_cell.length_c   1.000
_cell.angle_alpha   90.00
_cell.angle_beta   90.00
_cell.angle_gamma   90.00
#
_symmetry.space_group_name_H-M   'P 1'
#
loop_
_entity.id
_entity.type
_entity.pdbx_description
1 polymer ?
#
loop_
_entity_poly.entity_id
_entity_poly.type
_entity_poly.pdbx_seq_one_letter_code
_entity_poly.pdbx_strand_id
1 'polypeptide(L)'
;MDPTTFYWMVEFLLRQRTISDELASALFLALPFPSASASASASSSAPPSVRRAILLRGLSSDLSRPWFSPRTLRLIELLQNHNPRPNPLASDAYLSVATYIVTSAPDFASAVSSLFLRRIGDILKFPDASGLASDRMKTVSEEMASALTDTVLRAEIVGRNTLKEAMEAVRVYLEMEREEMELQPCFLETAARSQIKTML
;
A
#
# COMPACT_ATOMS: atom_id res chain seq x y z
N MET A 1 4.18 -30.02 -6.33
CA MET A 1 3.53 -29.58 -5.09
C MET A 1 2.16 -29.05 -5.46
N ASP A 2 1.10 -29.38 -4.70
CA ASP A 2 -0.22 -28.81 -4.93
C ASP A 2 -0.15 -27.28 -4.78
N PRO A 3 -0.61 -26.48 -5.78
CA PRO A 3 -0.55 -25.02 -5.74
C PRO A 3 -1.23 -24.44 -4.49
N THR A 4 -2.31 -25.07 -4.05
CA THR A 4 -3.07 -24.67 -2.85
C THR A 4 -2.19 -24.79 -1.60
N THR A 5 -1.56 -25.95 -1.41
CA THR A 5 -0.63 -26.22 -0.31
C THR A 5 0.57 -25.26 -0.32
N PHE A 6 1.09 -24.92 -1.50
CA PHE A 6 2.19 -23.98 -1.63
C PHE A 6 1.79 -22.56 -1.16
N TYR A 7 0.61 -22.07 -1.58
CA TYR A 7 0.10 -20.78 -1.13
C TYR A 7 -0.17 -20.75 0.38
N TRP A 8 -0.55 -21.86 1.01
CA TRP A 8 -0.72 -21.94 2.46
C TRP A 8 0.59 -21.74 3.21
N MET A 9 1.65 -22.41 2.77
CA MET A 9 2.96 -22.25 3.39
C MET A 9 3.45 -20.81 3.22
N VAL A 10 3.27 -20.24 2.03
CA VAL A 10 3.67 -18.85 1.77
C VAL A 10 2.86 -17.87 2.62
N GLU A 11 1.54 -18.03 2.71
CA GLU A 11 0.70 -17.16 3.56
C GLU A 11 1.14 -17.24 5.03
N PHE A 12 1.33 -18.46 5.54
CA PHE A 12 1.77 -18.69 6.90
C PHE A 12 3.12 -18.01 7.17
N LEU A 13 4.10 -18.24 6.30
CA LEU A 13 5.43 -17.63 6.40
C LEU A 13 5.33 -16.09 6.37
N LEU A 14 4.59 -15.51 5.44
CA LEU A 14 4.47 -14.05 5.34
C LEU A 14 3.82 -13.40 6.56
N ARG A 15 2.91 -14.11 7.25
CA ARG A 15 2.31 -13.68 8.52
C ARG A 15 3.29 -13.77 9.70
N GLN A 16 4.31 -14.62 9.65
CA GLN A 16 5.29 -14.76 10.74
C GLN A 16 6.20 -13.52 10.85
N ARG A 17 6.08 -12.75 11.93
CA ARG A 17 6.87 -11.53 12.19
C ARG A 17 8.39 -11.75 12.23
N THR A 18 8.83 -12.99 12.39
CA THR A 18 10.24 -13.41 12.47
C THR A 18 10.95 -13.51 11.11
N ILE A 19 10.21 -13.52 10.00
CA ILE A 19 10.81 -13.58 8.67
C ILE A 19 11.37 -12.22 8.27
N SER A 20 12.62 -12.20 7.81
CA SER A 20 13.27 -10.99 7.29
C SER A 20 12.61 -10.50 6.00
N ASP A 21 12.63 -9.19 5.80
CA ASP A 21 12.04 -8.57 4.61
C ASP A 21 12.78 -8.96 3.32
N GLU A 22 14.05 -9.35 3.42
CA GLU A 22 14.84 -9.92 2.32
C GLU A 22 14.27 -11.27 1.86
N LEU A 23 13.94 -12.15 2.81
CA LEU A 23 13.36 -13.46 2.50
C LEU A 23 11.93 -13.31 1.99
N ALA A 24 11.15 -12.37 2.54
CA ALA A 24 9.83 -12.01 2.03
C ALA A 24 9.89 -11.46 0.58
N SER A 25 10.91 -10.65 0.27
CA SER A 25 11.14 -10.11 -1.07
C SER A 25 11.61 -11.18 -2.06
N ALA A 26 12.46 -12.11 -1.64
CA ALA A 26 12.86 -13.26 -2.45
C ALA A 26 11.67 -14.18 -2.74
N LEU A 27 10.83 -14.43 -1.75
CA LEU A 27 9.56 -15.16 -1.91
C LEU A 27 8.63 -14.43 -2.90
N PHE A 28 8.52 -13.10 -2.81
CA PHE A 28 7.76 -12.32 -3.78
C PHE A 28 8.26 -12.54 -5.21
N LEU A 29 9.58 -12.44 -5.46
CA LEU A 29 10.12 -12.64 -6.81
C LEU A 29 9.98 -14.08 -7.32
N ALA A 30 9.92 -15.06 -6.42
CA ALA A 30 9.74 -16.48 -6.75
C ALA A 30 8.28 -16.88 -6.99
N LEU A 31 7.31 -16.04 -6.63
CA LEU A 31 5.89 -16.35 -6.76
C LEU A 31 5.39 -16.03 -8.18
N PRO A 32 4.68 -16.97 -8.85
CA PRO A 32 4.06 -16.71 -10.14
C PRO A 32 2.83 -15.80 -9.93
N PHE A 33 3.02 -14.49 -9.98
CA PHE A 33 1.88 -13.56 -10.02
C PHE A 33 1.35 -13.47 -11.46
N PRO A 34 0.01 -13.48 -11.65
CA PRO A 34 -0.55 -13.16 -12.94
C PRO A 34 -0.20 -11.70 -13.26
N SER A 35 0.57 -11.50 -14.33
CA SER A 35 0.75 -10.18 -14.91
C SER A 35 -0.59 -9.71 -15.50
N ALA A 36 -0.82 -8.40 -15.51
CA ALA A 36 -2.05 -7.79 -16.03
C ALA A 36 -2.31 -8.07 -17.52
N SER A 37 -1.38 -8.72 -18.24
CA SER A 37 -1.52 -9.07 -19.67
C SER A 37 -1.90 -10.53 -19.93
N ALA A 38 -2.02 -11.39 -18.90
CA ALA A 38 -2.37 -12.79 -19.11
C ALA A 38 -3.90 -12.98 -19.14
N SER A 39 -4.49 -12.77 -20.32
CA SER A 39 -5.84 -13.23 -20.62
C SER A 39 -5.92 -14.75 -20.51
N ALA A 40 -6.91 -15.24 -19.77
CA ALA A 40 -7.51 -16.57 -19.89
C ALA A 40 -6.60 -17.80 -19.61
N SER A 41 -6.25 -18.00 -18.33
CA SER A 41 -6.19 -19.36 -17.77
C SER A 41 -6.50 -19.32 -16.27
N ALA A 42 -7.66 -19.82 -15.88
CA ALA A 42 -8.30 -19.60 -14.58
C ALA A 42 -7.73 -20.42 -13.40
N SER A 43 -6.41 -20.61 -13.28
CA SER A 43 -5.84 -21.48 -12.24
C SER A 43 -4.52 -21.04 -11.57
N SER A 44 -3.95 -19.86 -11.87
CA SER A 44 -2.65 -19.44 -11.29
C SER A 44 -2.65 -18.07 -10.59
N SER A 45 -3.81 -17.57 -10.19
CA SER A 45 -3.90 -16.30 -9.46
C SER A 45 -3.72 -16.52 -7.96
N ALA A 46 -2.60 -16.07 -7.39
CA ALA A 46 -2.35 -16.12 -5.94
C ALA A 46 -3.56 -15.63 -5.11
N PRO A 47 -3.90 -16.31 -3.99
CA PRO A 47 -5.04 -15.93 -3.15
C PRO A 47 -4.97 -14.47 -2.67
N PRO A 48 -6.11 -13.78 -2.47
CA PRO A 48 -6.14 -12.40 -2.00
C PRO A 48 -5.41 -12.18 -0.66
N SER A 49 -5.47 -13.14 0.25
CA SER A 49 -4.77 -13.12 1.55
C SER A 49 -3.24 -13.09 1.36
N VAL A 50 -2.72 -13.96 0.49
CA VAL A 50 -1.29 -14.03 0.15
C VAL A 50 -0.84 -12.71 -0.47
N ARG A 51 -1.61 -12.17 -1.43
CA ARG A 51 -1.32 -10.87 -2.06
C ARG A 51 -1.28 -9.74 -1.04
N ARG A 52 -2.24 -9.67 -0.13
CA ARG A 52 -2.24 -8.66 0.94
C ARG A 52 -1.01 -8.79 1.82
N ALA A 53 -0.69 -9.99 2.27
CA ALA A 53 0.49 -10.24 3.11
C ALA A 53 1.81 -9.81 2.43
N ILE A 54 1.94 -10.07 1.12
CA ILE A 54 3.05 -9.60 0.29
C ILE A 54 3.13 -8.07 0.24
N LEU A 55 2.01 -7.41 -0.04
CA LEU A 55 1.98 -5.95 -0.20
C LEU A 55 2.37 -5.27 1.12
N LEU A 56 1.88 -5.79 2.25
CA LEU A 56 2.25 -5.31 3.58
C LEU A 56 3.74 -5.52 3.88
N ARG A 57 4.33 -6.63 3.42
CA ARG A 57 5.78 -6.84 3.51
C ARG A 57 6.57 -5.87 2.63
N GLY A 58 6.10 -5.60 1.42
CA GLY A 58 6.70 -4.58 0.57
C GLY A 58 6.71 -3.21 1.24
N LEU A 59 5.60 -2.83 1.86
CA LEU A 59 5.47 -1.54 2.54
C LEU A 59 6.29 -1.49 3.84
N SER A 60 6.42 -2.60 4.56
CA SER A 60 7.34 -2.76 5.70
C SER A 60 8.81 -2.60 5.29
N SER A 61 9.19 -3.14 4.14
CA SER A 61 10.53 -2.98 3.58
C SER A 61 10.80 -1.53 3.17
N ASP A 62 9.80 -0.84 2.60
CA ASP A 62 9.90 0.58 2.27
C ASP A 62 10.06 1.44 3.54
N LEU A 63 9.36 1.12 4.64
CA LEU A 63 9.55 1.80 5.94
C LEU A 63 10.94 1.63 6.54
N SER A 64 11.62 0.52 6.23
CA SER A 64 12.97 0.27 6.74
C SER A 64 14.03 1.06 5.98
N ARG A 65 13.66 1.70 4.85
CA ARG A 65 14.54 2.56 4.07
C ARG A 65 14.48 4.00 4.59
N PRO A 66 15.55 4.79 4.40
CA PRO A 66 15.55 6.20 4.80
C PRO A 66 14.80 7.12 3.80
N TRP A 67 14.13 6.57 2.78
CA TRP A 67 13.36 7.32 1.80
C TRP A 67 12.19 6.49 1.26
N PHE A 68 11.15 7.18 0.77
CA PHE A 68 10.07 6.58 0.00
C PHE A 68 10.24 6.79 -1.50
N SER A 69 9.57 5.94 -2.27
CA SER A 69 9.56 6.02 -3.74
C SER A 69 8.13 5.97 -4.27
N PRO A 70 7.89 6.27 -5.56
CA PRO A 70 6.58 6.09 -6.18
C PRO A 70 6.01 4.67 -6.04
N ARG A 71 6.88 3.66 -5.82
CA ARG A 71 6.46 2.29 -5.49
C ARG A 71 5.64 2.23 -4.20
N THR A 72 5.99 3.02 -3.19
CA THR A 72 5.28 3.05 -1.90
C THR A 72 3.83 3.50 -2.08
N LEU A 73 3.60 4.57 -2.86
CA LEU A 73 2.25 5.01 -3.24
C LEU A 73 1.49 3.90 -3.96
N ARG A 74 2.16 3.20 -4.89
CA ARG A 74 1.55 2.09 -5.62
C ARG A 74 1.17 0.92 -4.71
N LEU A 75 1.97 0.61 -3.69
CA LEU A 75 1.66 -0.44 -2.72
C LEU A 75 0.41 -0.09 -1.90
N ILE A 76 0.29 1.16 -1.44
CA ILE A 76 -0.89 1.66 -0.70
C ILE A 76 -2.15 1.58 -1.59
N GLU A 77 -2.07 2.01 -2.85
CA GLU A 77 -3.19 1.89 -3.79
C GLU A 77 -3.60 0.43 -4.02
N LEU A 78 -2.64 -0.49 -4.16
CA LEU A 78 -2.93 -1.90 -4.37
C LEU A 78 -3.60 -2.54 -3.14
N LEU A 79 -3.15 -2.19 -1.93
CA LEU A 79 -3.80 -2.62 -0.69
C LEU A 79 -5.24 -2.11 -0.63
N GLN A 80 -5.45 -0.85 -0.97
CA GLN A 80 -6.77 -0.23 -0.93
C GLN A 80 -7.72 -0.75 -2.03
N ASN A 81 -7.21 -1.09 -3.21
CA ASN A 81 -8.01 -1.72 -4.28
C ASN A 81 -8.61 -3.07 -3.87
N HIS A 82 -8.00 -3.78 -2.91
CA HIS A 82 -8.54 -5.02 -2.38
C HIS A 82 -9.73 -4.81 -1.44
N ASN A 83 -9.87 -3.62 -0.87
CA ASN A 83 -10.97 -3.24 0.02
C ASN A 83 -11.29 -1.75 -0.15
N PRO A 84 -12.06 -1.35 -1.18
CA PRO A 84 -12.25 0.06 -1.57
C PRO A 84 -13.10 0.89 -0.57
N ARG A 85 -13.22 0.45 0.69
CA ARG A 85 -13.91 1.18 1.74
C ARG A 85 -13.09 2.40 2.15
N PRO A 86 -13.71 3.57 2.37
CA PRO A 86 -12.98 4.75 2.86
C PRO A 86 -12.10 4.41 4.06
N ASN A 87 -10.79 4.58 3.89
CA ASN A 87 -9.81 4.30 4.94
C ASN A 87 -9.00 5.57 5.22
N PRO A 88 -9.29 6.28 6.33
CA PRO A 88 -8.64 7.54 6.62
C PRO A 88 -7.13 7.37 6.87
N LEU A 89 -6.70 6.22 7.41
CA LEU A 89 -5.28 5.94 7.63
C LEU A 89 -4.54 5.67 6.31
N ALA A 90 -5.17 4.94 5.38
CA ALA A 90 -4.62 4.74 4.05
C ALA A 90 -4.51 6.06 3.27
N SER A 91 -5.55 6.91 3.36
CA SER A 91 -5.57 8.25 2.76
C SER A 91 -4.45 9.12 3.33
N ASP A 92 -4.27 9.11 4.65
CA ASP A 92 -3.25 9.91 5.34
C ASP A 92 -1.83 9.45 5.01
N ALA A 93 -1.60 8.13 5.00
CA ALA A 93 -0.33 7.54 4.57
C ALA A 93 -0.01 7.88 3.11
N TYR A 94 -0.99 7.72 2.20
CA TYR A 94 -0.82 8.06 0.79
C TYR A 94 -0.47 9.54 0.60
N LEU A 95 -1.24 10.42 1.23
CA LEU A 95 -1.05 11.87 1.12
C LEU A 95 0.31 12.30 1.66
N SER A 96 0.72 11.78 2.82
CA SER A 96 1.98 12.13 3.46
C SER A 96 3.18 11.66 2.62
N VAL A 97 3.12 10.45 2.06
CA VAL A 97 4.14 9.94 1.12
C VAL A 97 4.18 10.77 -0.17
N ALA A 98 3.03 11.13 -0.74
CA ALA A 98 2.95 11.94 -1.95
C ALA A 98 3.57 13.34 -1.73
N THR A 99 3.25 13.96 -0.61
CA THR A 99 3.85 15.22 -0.16
C THR A 99 5.37 15.09 -0.06
N TYR A 100 5.88 14.07 0.63
CA TYR A 100 7.33 13.83 0.73
C TYR A 100 8.02 13.65 -0.63
N ILE A 101 7.42 12.87 -1.54
CA ILE A 101 7.99 12.63 -2.87
C ILE A 101 8.08 13.95 -3.65
N VAL A 102 7.07 14.80 -3.54
CA VAL A 102 7.03 16.10 -4.24
C VAL A 102 8.01 17.10 -3.65
N THR A 103 8.10 17.21 -2.31
CA THR A 103 9.03 18.13 -1.65
C THR A 103 10.49 17.72 -1.82
N SER A 104 10.75 16.42 -2.00
CA SER A 104 12.09 15.88 -2.25
C SER A 104 12.46 15.80 -3.73
N ALA A 105 11.55 16.16 -4.64
CA ALA A 105 11.80 16.08 -6.07
C ALA A 105 12.73 17.20 -6.55
N PRO A 106 13.65 16.92 -7.49
CA PRO A 106 14.50 17.96 -8.09
C PRO A 106 13.68 18.97 -8.89
N ASP A 107 12.57 18.54 -9.49
CA ASP A 107 11.60 19.37 -10.19
C ASP A 107 10.26 19.33 -9.46
N PHE A 108 10.09 20.28 -8.53
CA PHE A 108 8.87 20.42 -7.73
C PHE A 108 7.62 20.62 -8.60
N ALA A 109 7.71 21.44 -9.65
CA ALA A 109 6.54 21.79 -10.46
C ALA A 109 6.03 20.59 -11.27
N SER A 110 6.95 19.83 -11.86
CA SER A 110 6.62 18.57 -12.57
C SER A 110 6.08 17.51 -11.60
N ALA A 111 6.65 17.41 -10.39
CA ALA A 111 6.18 16.47 -9.37
C ALA A 111 4.76 16.82 -8.89
N VAL A 112 4.46 18.09 -8.58
CA VAL A 112 3.10 18.56 -8.24
C VAL A 112 2.12 18.28 -9.38
N SER A 113 2.50 18.59 -10.62
CA SER A 113 1.61 18.39 -11.78
C SER A 113 1.27 16.91 -11.99
N SER A 114 2.26 16.03 -11.85
CA SER A 114 2.08 14.59 -12.08
C SER A 114 1.38 13.86 -10.94
N LEU A 115 1.68 14.21 -9.68
CA LEU A 115 1.12 13.56 -8.50
C LEU A 115 -0.12 14.25 -7.97
N PHE A 116 -0.09 15.56 -7.71
CA PHE A 116 -1.23 16.26 -7.11
C PHE A 116 -2.31 16.59 -8.14
N LEU A 117 -1.94 17.25 -9.25
CA LEU A 117 -2.95 17.71 -10.21
C LEU A 117 -3.54 16.57 -11.04
N ARG A 118 -2.73 15.55 -11.36
CA ARG A 118 -3.18 14.39 -12.13
C ARG A 118 -3.59 13.23 -11.24
N ARG A 119 -2.66 12.57 -10.54
CA ARG A 119 -2.97 11.31 -9.83
C ARG A 119 -3.95 11.50 -8.67
N ILE A 120 -3.69 12.43 -7.77
CA ILE A 120 -4.58 12.78 -6.66
C ILE A 120 -5.84 13.45 -7.18
N GLY A 121 -5.73 14.31 -8.21
CA GLY A 121 -6.89 14.85 -8.92
C GLY A 121 -7.84 13.76 -9.42
N ASP A 122 -7.33 12.66 -9.97
CA ASP A 122 -8.15 11.51 -10.41
C ASP A 122 -8.77 10.77 -9.21
N ILE A 123 -8.03 10.59 -8.11
CA ILE A 123 -8.55 9.98 -6.86
C ILE A 123 -9.72 10.80 -6.29
N LEU A 124 -9.59 12.13 -6.26
CA LEU A 124 -10.62 13.04 -5.75
C LEU A 124 -11.85 13.13 -6.67
N LYS A 125 -11.67 12.96 -7.99
CA LYS A 125 -12.78 12.89 -8.96
C LYS A 125 -13.57 11.58 -8.85
N PHE A 126 -12.92 10.49 -8.46
CA PHE A 126 -13.52 9.16 -8.38
C PHE A 126 -13.34 8.54 -6.98
N PRO A 127 -13.99 9.10 -5.94
CA PRO A 127 -13.77 8.69 -4.55
C PRO A 127 -14.12 7.22 -4.31
N ASP A 128 -15.23 6.74 -4.88
CA ASP A 128 -15.75 5.37 -4.70
C ASP A 128 -14.83 4.30 -5.29
N ALA A 129 -14.00 4.66 -6.28
CA ALA A 129 -13.10 3.72 -6.93
C ALA A 129 -11.80 3.50 -6.16
N SER A 130 -11.42 4.45 -5.29
CA SER A 130 -10.12 4.43 -4.62
C SER A 130 -10.22 4.22 -3.12
N GLY A 131 -11.28 4.67 -2.44
CA GLY A 131 -11.34 4.67 -0.97
C GLY A 131 -10.25 5.52 -0.27
N LEU A 132 -9.44 6.25 -1.05
CA LEU A 132 -8.35 7.12 -0.57
C LEU A 132 -8.74 8.60 -0.53
N ALA A 133 -9.85 8.98 -1.15
CA ALA A 133 -10.29 10.37 -1.17
C ALA A 133 -10.63 10.84 0.26
N SER A 134 -10.14 12.02 0.62
CA SER A 134 -10.42 12.67 1.90
C SER A 134 -10.43 14.18 1.75
N ASP A 135 -11.12 14.87 2.66
CA ASP A 135 -11.12 16.34 2.69
C ASP A 135 -9.71 16.91 2.89
N ARG A 136 -8.90 16.25 3.71
CA ARG A 136 -7.49 16.61 3.90
C ARG A 136 -6.71 16.55 2.57
N MET A 137 -6.91 15.50 1.78
CA MET A 137 -6.28 15.35 0.47
C MET A 137 -6.69 16.45 -0.49
N LYS A 138 -7.95 16.89 -0.45
CA LYS A 138 -8.42 18.03 -1.25
C LYS A 138 -7.71 19.32 -0.84
N THR A 139 -7.67 19.64 0.45
CA THR A 139 -7.01 20.85 0.97
C THR A 139 -5.53 20.90 0.62
N VAL A 140 -4.80 19.79 0.83
CA VAL A 140 -3.37 19.73 0.50
C VAL A 140 -3.14 19.79 -1.02
N SER A 141 -4.05 19.24 -1.83
CA SER A 141 -3.97 19.37 -3.28
C SER A 141 -4.13 20.81 -3.76
N GLU A 142 -5.01 21.58 -3.14
CA GLU A 142 -5.19 23.02 -3.42
C GLU A 142 -3.97 23.83 -2.96
N GLU A 143 -3.41 23.50 -1.80
CA GLU A 143 -2.16 24.08 -1.29
C GLU A 143 -0.98 23.83 -2.23
N MET A 144 -0.80 22.57 -2.69
CA MET A 144 0.26 22.19 -3.63
C MET A 144 0.10 22.88 -4.99
N ALA A 145 -1.14 23.02 -5.47
CA ALA A 145 -1.42 23.76 -6.70
C ALA A 145 -1.04 25.24 -6.57
N SER A 146 -1.33 25.85 -5.42
CA SER A 146 -0.99 27.25 -5.13
C SER A 146 0.52 27.48 -5.04
N ALA A 147 1.28 26.50 -4.52
CA ALA A 147 2.74 26.54 -4.44
C ALA A 147 3.46 26.50 -5.81
N LEU A 148 2.74 26.24 -6.90
CA LEU A 148 3.28 26.37 -8.25
C LEU A 148 3.58 27.82 -8.62
N THR A 149 2.80 28.77 -8.12
CA THR A 149 2.96 30.21 -8.38
C THR A 149 3.50 30.96 -7.18
N ASP A 150 3.19 30.51 -5.96
CA ASP A 150 3.68 31.13 -4.72
C ASP A 150 5.01 30.50 -4.25
N THR A 151 6.09 31.26 -4.39
CA THR A 151 7.44 30.83 -3.98
C THR A 151 7.64 30.80 -2.47
N VAL A 152 6.91 31.63 -1.71
CA VAL A 152 7.00 31.65 -0.24
C VAL A 152 6.32 30.41 0.32
N LEU A 153 5.11 30.11 -0.16
CA LEU A 153 4.39 28.89 0.20
C LEU A 153 5.19 27.64 -0.19
N ARG A 154 5.81 27.63 -1.38
CA ARG A 154 6.69 26.53 -1.79
C ARG A 154 7.84 26.31 -0.81
N ALA A 155 8.53 27.39 -0.40
CA ALA A 155 9.64 27.29 0.54
C ALA A 155 9.16 26.79 1.91
N GLU A 156 7.98 27.21 2.36
CA GLU A 156 7.36 26.72 3.59
C GLU A 156 7.09 25.20 3.51
N ILE A 157 6.43 24.74 2.45
CA ILE A 157 6.11 23.32 2.24
C ILE A 157 7.37 22.47 2.17
N VAL A 158 8.40 22.91 1.44
CA VAL A 158 9.69 22.20 1.34
C VAL A 158 10.43 22.19 2.68
N GLY A 159 10.25 23.21 3.51
CA GLY A 159 10.82 23.28 4.86
C GLY A 159 10.16 22.38 5.90
N ARG A 160 9.00 21.76 5.60
CA ARG A 160 8.30 20.85 6.52
C ARG A 160 9.05 19.52 6.66
N ASN A 161 8.91 18.87 7.82
CA ASN A 161 9.48 17.55 8.06
C ASN A 161 8.63 16.41 7.43
N THR A 162 8.46 16.50 6.12
CA THR A 162 7.58 15.64 5.32
C THR A 162 7.99 14.17 5.35
N LEU A 163 9.29 13.87 5.50
CA LEU A 163 9.77 12.49 5.65
C LEU A 163 9.28 11.86 6.97
N LYS A 164 9.45 12.57 8.10
CA LYS A 164 9.03 12.05 9.40
C LYS A 164 7.52 11.82 9.44
N GLU A 165 6.75 12.77 8.90
CA GLU A 165 5.29 12.66 8.79
C GLU A 165 4.89 11.45 7.93
N ALA A 166 5.53 11.27 6.76
CA ALA A 166 5.28 10.13 5.90
C ALA A 166 5.63 8.79 6.57
N MET A 167 6.76 8.71 7.29
CA MET A 167 7.17 7.50 8.00
C MET A 167 6.18 7.14 9.12
N GLU A 168 5.71 8.12 9.86
CA GLU A 168 4.72 7.90 10.93
C GLU A 168 3.37 7.44 10.35
N ALA A 169 2.87 8.13 9.33
CA ALA A 169 1.58 7.78 8.71
C ALA A 169 1.60 6.37 8.11
N VAL A 170 2.68 5.98 7.43
CA VAL A 170 2.82 4.62 6.89
C VAL A 170 2.98 3.58 8.01
N ARG A 171 3.65 3.90 9.12
CA ARG A 171 3.74 3.00 10.29
C ARG A 171 2.36 2.71 10.88
N VAL A 172 1.59 3.77 11.17
CA VAL A 172 0.24 3.65 11.73
C VAL A 172 -0.68 2.86 10.79
N TYR A 173 -0.62 3.15 9.48
CA TYR A 173 -1.39 2.40 8.49
C TYR A 173 -1.01 0.92 8.45
N LEU A 174 0.29 0.60 8.48
CA LEU A 174 0.77 -0.79 8.49
C LEU A 174 0.38 -1.57 9.74
N GLU A 175 0.38 -0.93 10.91
CA GLU A 175 -0.04 -1.57 12.16
C GLU A 175 -1.50 -1.97 12.10
N MET A 176 -2.38 -1.05 11.68
CA MET A 176 -3.80 -1.33 11.49
C MET A 176 -4.05 -2.45 10.46
N GLU A 177 -3.36 -2.41 9.31
CA GLU A 177 -3.51 -3.47 8.29
C GLU A 177 -3.03 -4.85 8.78
N ARG A 178 -2.00 -4.89 9.63
CA ARG A 178 -1.53 -6.13 10.24
C ARG A 178 -2.53 -6.67 11.25
N GLU A 179 -3.08 -5.81 12.10
CA GLU A 179 -4.13 -6.18 13.06
C GLU A 179 -5.36 -6.75 12.33
N GLU A 180 -5.82 -6.10 11.26
CA GLU A 180 -6.91 -6.63 10.43
C GLU A 180 -6.57 -7.99 9.81
N MET A 181 -5.34 -8.18 9.35
CA MET A 181 -4.89 -9.43 8.77
C MET A 181 -4.78 -10.55 9.82
N GLU A 182 -4.38 -10.24 11.05
CA GLU A 182 -4.31 -11.18 12.17
C GLU A 182 -5.69 -11.63 12.65
N LEU A 183 -6.69 -10.74 12.60
CA LEU A 183 -8.08 -11.07 12.92
C LEU A 183 -8.73 -12.00 11.88
N GLN A 184 -8.21 -12.02 10.65
CA GLN A 184 -8.68 -12.94 9.62
C GLN A 184 -8.05 -14.32 9.83
N PRO A 185 -8.85 -15.38 10.06
CA PRO A 185 -8.30 -16.72 10.25
C PRO A 185 -7.46 -17.08 9.03
N CYS A 186 -6.24 -17.55 9.28
CA CYS A 186 -5.40 -18.01 8.18
C CYS A 186 -6.06 -19.23 7.52
N PHE A 187 -5.70 -19.51 6.26
CA PHE A 187 -6.30 -20.66 5.57
C PHE A 187 -6.12 -21.96 6.37
N LEU A 188 -4.96 -22.17 7.01
CA LEU A 188 -4.69 -23.36 7.84
C LEU A 188 -5.67 -23.49 9.01
N GLU A 189 -6.00 -22.39 9.70
CA GLU A 189 -7.02 -22.39 10.75
C GLU A 189 -8.41 -22.70 10.19
N THR A 190 -8.73 -22.19 9.00
CA THR A 190 -10.01 -22.45 8.34
C THR A 190 -10.13 -23.91 7.91
N ALA A 191 -9.07 -24.50 7.36
CA ALA A 191 -9.00 -25.90 6.97
C ALA A 191 -9.01 -26.86 8.18
N ALA A 192 -8.31 -26.50 9.26
CA ALA A 192 -8.37 -27.27 10.51
C ALA A 192 -9.79 -27.26 11.10
N ARG A 193 -10.45 -26.09 11.10
CA ARG A 193 -11.85 -25.98 11.55
C ARG A 193 -12.82 -26.77 10.69
N SER A 194 -12.63 -26.83 9.37
CA SER A 194 -13.51 -27.62 8.50
C SER A 194 -13.34 -29.12 8.71
N GLN A 195 -12.11 -29.61 8.92
CA GLN A 195 -11.87 -31.02 9.23
C GLN A 195 -12.47 -31.45 10.58
N ILE A 196 -12.34 -30.62 11.63
CA ILE A 196 -12.95 -30.90 12.95
C ILE A 196 -14.47 -30.99 12.86
N LYS A 197 -15.11 -30.15 12.02
CA LYS A 197 -16.56 -30.14 11.83
C LYS A 197 -17.10 -31.31 10.99
N THR A 198 -16.24 -32.04 10.29
CA THR A 198 -16.61 -33.20 9.47
C THR A 198 -16.45 -34.53 10.23
N MET A 199 -15.82 -34.49 11.41
CA MET A 199 -15.62 -35.63 12.31
C MET A 199 -16.63 -35.69 13.47
N LEU A 200 -17.51 -34.69 13.59
CA LEU A 200 -18.65 -34.62 14.50
C LEU A 200 -19.95 -34.81 13.72
#